data_AF-A0A376F5S6-F1
#
_entry.id   AF-A0A376F5S6-F1
#
_cell.length_a   1.000
_cell.length_b   1.000
_cell.length_c   1.000
_cell.angle_alpha   90.00
_cell.angle_beta   90.00
_cell.angle_gamma   90.00
#
_symmetry.space_group_name_H-M   'P 1'
#
loop_
_entity.id
_entity.type
_entity.pdbx_description
1 polymer ?
#
loop_
_entity_poly.entity_id
_entity_poly.type
_entity_poly.pdbx_seq_one_letter_code
_entity_poly.pdbx_strand_id
1 'polypeptide(L)' 'MLPREYLKAAWEFTRERGLGLHVDGARIFNAVVEYGCELKEIAQYCDSFTICLL' A
#
# COMPACT_ATOMS: atom_id res chain seq x y z
N MET A 1 11.46 -4.11 0.54
CA MET A 1 10.17 -3.45 0.29
C MET A 1 9.36 -4.20 -0.75
N LEU A 2 8.04 -4.05 -0.77
CA LEU A 2 7.20 -4.69 -1.79
C LEU A 2 7.37 -3.99 -3.15
N PRO A 3 7.30 -4.68 -4.30
CA PRO A 3 7.27 -3.98 -5.59
C PRO A 3 5.98 -3.14 -5.76
N ARG A 4 6.05 -1.96 -6.38
CA ARG A 4 4.86 -1.13 -6.67
C ARG A 4 3.84 -1.88 -7.53
N GLU A 5 4.32 -2.65 -8.49
CA GLU A 5 3.46 -3.47 -9.36
C GLU A 5 2.68 -4.52 -8.57
N TYR A 6 3.27 -5.06 -7.50
CA TYR A 6 2.59 -6.02 -6.63
C TYR A 6 1.43 -5.37 -5.87
N LEU A 7 1.58 -4.14 -5.37
CA LEU A 7 0.49 -3.43 -4.71
C LEU A 7 -0.70 -3.24 -5.64
N LYS A 8 -0.43 -2.86 -6.89
CA LYS A 8 -1.46 -2.74 -7.93
C LYS A 8 -2.13 -4.10 -8.23
N ALA A 9 -1.33 -5.14 -8.44
CA ALA A 9 -1.86 -6.48 -8.73
C ALA A 9 -2.70 -7.04 -7.56
N ALA A 10 -2.26 -6.85 -6.31
CA ALA A 10 -2.99 -7.24 -5.12
C ALA A 10 -4.31 -6.45 -4.98
N TRP A 11 -4.28 -5.15 -5.28
CA TRP A 11 -5.48 -4.33 -5.30
C TRP A 11 -6.50 -4.82 -6.33
N GLU A 12 -6.09 -5.02 -7.58
CA GLU A 12 -6.97 -5.54 -8.65
C GLU A 12 -7.55 -6.91 -8.29
N PHE A 13 -6.70 -7.82 -7.78
CA PHE A 13 -7.09 -9.16 -7.33
C PHE A 13 -8.18 -9.14 -6.24
N THR A 14 -8.09 -8.20 -5.30
CA THR A 14 -9.08 -8.08 -4.22
C THR A 14 -10.38 -7.45 -4.70
N ARG A 15 -10.33 -6.48 -5.63
CA ARG A 15 -11.53 -5.92 -6.28
C ARG A 15 -12.30 -6.99 -7.06
N GLU A 16 -11.62 -7.84 -7.83
CA GLU A 16 -12.24 -8.93 -8.58
C GLU A 16 -12.96 -9.95 -7.68
N ARG A 17 -12.47 -10.13 -6.45
CA ARG A 17 -13.04 -11.08 -5.48
C ARG A 17 -13.97 -10.45 -4.44
N GLY A 18 -14.21 -9.14 -4.51
CA GLY A 18 -14.99 -8.43 -3.50
C GLY A 18 -14.38 -8.48 -2.09
N LEU A 19 -13.05 -8.54 -2.00
CA LEU A 19 -12.32 -8.59 -0.74
C LEU A 19 -11.79 -7.20 -0.35
N GLY A 20 -11.75 -6.94 0.95
CA GLY A 20 -11.03 -5.79 1.52
C GLY A 20 -9.53 -6.04 1.55
N LEU A 21 -8.75 -4.99 1.31
CA LEU A 21 -7.29 -4.99 1.37
C LEU A 21 -6.82 -4.00 2.44
N HIS A 22 -6.23 -4.53 3.52
CA HIS A 22 -5.58 -3.76 4.56
C HIS A 22 -4.06 -3.84 4.42
N VAL A 23 -3.37 -2.71 4.52
CA VAL A 23 -1.90 -2.66 4.52
C VAL A 23 -1.40 -2.26 5.90
N ASP A 24 -0.59 -3.13 6.52
CA ASP A 24 0.17 -2.76 7.72
C ASP A 24 1.30 -1.79 7.30
N GLY A 25 1.09 -0.52 7.59
CA GLY A 25 1.96 0.58 7.21
C GLY A 25 2.84 1.07 8.35
N ALA A 26 3.17 0.23 9.34
CA ALA A 26 4.06 0.61 10.45
C ALA A 26 5.36 1.28 9.98
N ARG A 27 5.86 0.94 8.80
CA ARG A 27 7.05 1.58 8.17
C ARG A 27 6.77 2.18 6.79
N ILE A 28 5.54 2.56 6.48
CA ILE A 28 5.14 3.01 5.13
C ILE A 28 5.95 4.21 4.63
N PHE A 29 6.35 5.14 5.50
CA PHE A 29 7.17 6.29 5.11
C PHE A 29 8.59 5.93 4.69
N ASN A 30 9.18 4.86 5.24
CA ASN A 30 10.44 4.34 4.72
C ASN A 30 10.25 3.95 3.25
N ALA A 31 9.09 3.35 2.93
CA ALA A 31 8.76 2.95 1.57
C ALA A 31 8.51 4.10 0.62
N VAL A 32 7.81 5.13 1.06
CA VAL A 32 7.66 6.39 0.32
C VAL A 32 9.02 6.98 -0.06
N VAL A 33 9.97 7.02 0.88
CA VAL A 33 11.31 7.56 0.64
C VAL A 33 12.12 6.69 -0.31
N GLU A 34 12.11 5.35 -0.13
CA GLU A 34 12.85 4.43 -1.01
C GLU A 34 12.29 4.40 -2.45
N TYR A 35 10.96 4.49 -2.61
CA TYR A 35 10.35 4.57 -3.94
C TYR A 35 10.47 5.96 -4.59
N GLY A 36 10.78 7.00 -3.82
CA GLY A 36 10.83 8.38 -4.31
C GLY A 36 9.50 8.88 -4.86
N CYS A 37 8.38 8.51 -4.22
CA CYS A 37 7.03 8.82 -4.69
C CYS A 37 6.19 9.49 -3.59
N GLU A 38 4.98 9.93 -3.89
CA GLU A 38 4.06 10.42 -2.86
C GLU A 38 3.38 9.25 -2.11
N LEU A 39 3.01 9.45 -0.84
CA LEU A 39 2.27 8.44 -0.05
C LEU A 39 0.95 8.03 -0.74
N LYS A 40 0.29 8.98 -1.39
CA LYS A 40 -0.97 8.75 -2.13
C LYS A 40 -0.79 7.71 -3.24
N GLU A 41 0.38 7.65 -3.87
CA GLU A 41 0.65 6.68 -4.93
C GLU A 41 0.68 5.23 -4.44
N ILE A 42 0.92 5.03 -3.14
CA ILE A 42 0.93 3.72 -2.47
C ILE A 42 -0.45 3.47 -1.85
N ALA A 43 -0.96 4.44 -1.08
CA ALA A 43 -2.20 4.31 -0.32
C ALA A 43 -3.45 4.12 -1.18
N GLN A 44 -3.42 4.53 -2.46
CA GLN A 44 -4.51 4.28 -3.41
C GLN A 44 -4.80 2.80 -3.67
N TYR A 45 -3.85 1.89 -3.34
CA TYR A 45 -3.97 0.45 -3.57
C TYR A 45 -4.39 -0.32 -2.30
N CYS A 46 -5.10 0.32 -1.37
CA CYS A 46 -5.67 -0.34 -0.20
C CYS A 46 -6.97 0.35 0.25
N ASP A 47 -7.84 -0.37 0.94
CA ASP A 47 -9.04 0.22 1.54
C ASP A 47 -8.74 0.87 2.89
N SER A 48 -7.75 0.32 3.60
CA SER A 48 -7.30 0.84 4.89
C SER A 48 -5.82 0.55 5.08
N PHE A 49 -5.16 1.41 5.85
CA PHE A 49 -3.77 1.21 6.23
C PHE A 49 -3.49 1.82 7.60
N THR A 50 -2.43 1.36 8.25
CA THR A 50 -1.94 1.92 9.51
C THR A 50 -0.71 2.80 9.30
N ILE A 51 -0.46 3.69 10.25
CA ILE A 51 0.80 4.45 10.34
C ILE A 51 1.31 4.32 11.76
N CYS A 52 2.59 3.95 11.92
CA CYS A 52 3.29 4.12 13.19
C CYS A 52 4.03 5.45 13.19
N LEU A 53 3.86 6.25 14.24
CA LEU A 53 4.50 7.56 14.43
C LEU A 53 5.66 7.51 15.44
N LEU A 54 5.89 6.36 16.07
CA LEU A 54 6.92 6.09 17.06
C LEU A 54 8.05 5.25 16.46
#